data_AF-A0AAX6FLD3-F1
#
_entry.id   AF-A0AAX6FLD3-F1
#
_cell.length_a   1.000
_cell.length_b   1.000
_cell.length_c   1.000
_cell.angle_alpha   90.00
_cell.angle_beta   90.00
_cell.angle_gamma   90.00
#
_symmetry.space_group_name_H-M   'P 1'
#
loop_
_entity.id
_entity.type
_entity.pdbx_description
1 polymer ?
#
loop_
_entity_poly.entity_id
_entity_poly.type
_entity_poly.pdbx_seq_one_letter_code
_entity_poly.pdbx_strand_id
1 'polypeptide(L)' 'MDFVTGLPRTQRGNNAIWVIVDRLTKSARFLPFRVGQSIEILAEMYMK' A
#
# COMPACT_ATOMS: atom_id res chain seq x y z
N MET A 1 -8.39 -6.49 -3.00
CA MET A 1 -7.35 -5.46 -3.00
C MET A 1 -8.06 -4.13 -2.87
N ASP A 2 -7.59 -3.26 -2.00
CA ASP A 2 -8.23 -1.97 -1.75
C ASP A 2 -7.18 -0.91 -1.37
N PHE A 3 -7.50 0.37 -1.52
CA PHE A 3 -6.61 1.49 -1.22
C PHE A 3 -7.28 2.46 -0.26
N VAL A 4 -6.61 2.71 0.87
CA VAL A 4 -7.00 3.77 1.79
C VAL A 4 -6.16 5.00 1.47
N THR A 5 -6.80 6.10 1.07
CA THR A 5 -6.14 7.35 0.70
C THR A 5 -6.62 8.50 1.60
N GLY A 6 -5.96 9.67 1.52
CA GLY A 6 -6.33 10.83 2.33
C GLY A 6 -5.81 10.79 3.77
N LEU A 7 -4.81 9.95 4.04
CA LEU A 7 -4.19 9.86 5.35
C LEU A 7 -3.23 11.05 5.59
N PRO A 8 -3.03 11.47 6.86
CA PRO A 8 -1.96 12.39 7.21
C PRO A 8 -0.61 11.90 6.67
N ARG A 9 0.19 12.82 6.12
CA ARG A 9 1.50 12.48 5.56
C ARG A 9 2.43 12.01 6.67
N THR A 10 3.00 10.83 6.50
CA THR A 10 4.11 10.34 7.33
C THR A 10 5.39 11.13 7.06
N GLN A 11 6.40 11.02 7.93
CA GLN A 11 7.72 11.62 7.69
C GLN A 11 8.38 11.14 6.39
N ARG A 12 8.06 9.91 5.95
CA ARG A 12 8.52 9.35 4.66
C ARG A 12 7.68 9.83 3.46
N GLY A 13 6.69 10.68 3.67
CA GLY A 13 5.86 11.25 2.62
C GLY A 13 4.70 10.38 2.12
N ASN A 14 4.53 9.18 2.68
CA ASN A 14 3.40 8.29 2.40
C ASN A 14 2.11 8.87 2.98
N ASN A 15 1.03 8.78 2.23
CA ASN A 15 -0.31 9.30 2.56
C ASN A 15 -1.45 8.35 2.16
N ALA A 16 -1.09 7.13 1.79
CA ALA A 16 -2.04 6.08 1.45
C ALA A 16 -1.51 4.71 1.88
N ILE A 17 -2.42 3.76 2.02
CA ILE A 17 -2.14 2.36 2.38
C ILE A 17 -2.81 1.47 1.36
N TRP A 18 -2.04 0.54 0.81
CA TRP A 18 -2.54 -0.51 -0.07
C TRP A 18 -2.81 -1.76 0.76
N VAL A 19 -4.06 -2.23 0.72
CA VAL A 19 -4.55 -3.35 1.52
C VAL A 19 -4.74 -4.56 0.60
N ILE A 20 -3.97 -5.61 0.87
CA ILE A 20 -4.05 -6.88 0.16
C ILE A 20 -4.47 -7.94 1.17
N VAL A 21 -5.67 -8.49 0.97
CA VAL A 21 -6.23 -9.54 1.82
C VAL A 21 -6.08 -10.87 1.12
N ASP A 22 -5.33 -11.78 1.73
CA ASP A 22 -5.29 -13.18 1.36
C ASP A 22 -6.50 -13.88 1.99
N ARG A 23 -7.43 -14.32 1.13
CA ARG A 23 -8.67 -14.98 1.57
C ARG A 23 -8.45 -16.40 2.07
N LEU A 24 -7.38 -17.07 1.64
CA LEU A 24 -7.04 -18.43 2.03
C LEU A 24 -6.42 -18.44 3.42
N THR A 25 -5.39 -17.61 3.64
CA THR A 25 -4.72 -17.51 4.94
C THR A 25 -5.41 -16.58 5.92
N LYS A 26 -6.47 -15.87 5.48
CA LYS A 26 -7.16 -14.82 6.23
C LYS A 26 -6.21 -13.70 6.72
N SER A 27 -5.05 -13.57 6.09
CA SER A 27 -4.06 -12.55 6.44
C SER A 27 -4.26 -11.30 5.58
N ALA A 28 -3.81 -10.16 6.10
CA ALA A 28 -3.82 -8.89 5.38
C ALA A 28 -2.42 -8.28 5.40
N ARG A 29 -1.98 -7.81 4.23
CA ARG A 29 -0.74 -7.04 4.07
C ARG A 29 -1.10 -5.57 3.83
N PHE A 30 -0.45 -4.70 4.60
CA PHE A 30 -0.60 -3.25 4.50
C PHE A 30 0.70 -2.65 3.97
N LEU A 31 0.64 -2.10 2.76
CA LEU A 31 1.80 -1.49 2.12
C LEU A 31 1.60 0.04 2.06
N PRO A 32 2.39 0.83 2.79
CA PRO A 32 2.27 2.28 2.74
C PRO A 32 2.85 2.82 1.43
N PHE A 33 2.17 3.77 0.81
CA PHE A 33 2.63 4.41 -0.43
C PHE A 33 2.25 5.88 -0.50
N ARG A 34 2.81 6.58 -1.48
CA ARG A 34 2.46 7.97 -1.81
C ARG A 34 1.47 7.99 -2.97
N VAL A 35 0.37 8.73 -2.83
CA VAL A 35 -0.58 9.00 -3.93
C VAL A 35 0.17 9.68 -5.07
N GLY A 36 0.02 9.13 -6.29
CA GLY A 36 0.72 9.58 -7.50
C GLY A 36 2.06 8.90 -7.76
N GLN A 37 2.47 7.94 -6.93
CA GLN A 37 3.63 7.09 -7.20
C GLN A 37 3.34 6.09 -8.32
N SER A 38 4.35 5.73 -9.11
CA SER A 38 4.19 4.81 -10.23
C SER A 38 3.87 3.38 -9.76
N ILE A 39 3.15 2.64 -10.60
CA ILE A 39 2.68 1.29 -10.26
C ILE A 39 3.84 0.28 -10.25
N GLU A 40 4.91 0.55 -10.98
CA GLU A 40 6.13 -0.28 -11.01
C GLU A 40 6.80 -0.30 -9.64
N ILE A 41 6.87 0.85 -8.97
CA ILE A 41 7.44 0.95 -7.61
C ILE A 41 6.53 0.24 -6.59
N LEU A 42 5.20 0.28 -6.79
CA LEU A 42 4.27 -0.47 -5.95
C LEU A 42 4.42 -1.99 -6.16
N ALA A 43 4.61 -2.43 -7.40
CA ALA A 43 4.84 -3.83 -7.72
C ALA A 43 6.16 -4.34 -7.12
N GLU A 44 7.24 -3.55 -7.18
CA GLU A 44 8.50 -3.88 -6.52
C GLU A 44 8.32 -4.01 -4.99
N MET A 45 7.55 -3.12 -4.36
CA MET A 45 7.23 -3.21 -2.93
C MET A 45 6.42 -4.45 -2.55
N TYR A 46 5.63 -5.00 -3.48
CA TYR A 46 4.87 -6.22 -3.24
C TYR A 46 5.72 -7.49 -3.41
N MET A 47 6.68 -7.46 -4.35
CA MET A 47 7.55 -8.59 -4.68
C MET A 47 8.73 -8.77 -3.72
N LYS A 48 9.12 -7.71 -3.00
CA LYS A 48 10.02 -7.81 -1.84
C LYS A 48 9.34 -8.53 -0.68
#